data_AF-A0A0B2RE32-F1
#
_entry.id   AF-A0A0B2RE32-F1
#
_cell.length_a   1.000
_cell.length_b   1.000
_cell.length_c   1.000
_cell.angle_alpha   90.00
_cell.angle_beta   90.00
_cell.angle_gamma   90.00
#
_symmetry.space_group_name_H-M   'P 1'
#
loop_
_entity.id
_entity.type
_entity.pdbx_description
1 polymer ?
#
loop_
_entity_poly.entity_id
_entity_poly.type
_entity_poly.pdbx_seq_one_letter_code
_entity_poly.pdbx_strand_id
1 'polypeptide(L)'
;MGTLSRPFLKMGCILGLGVSPTYRRKGVALRLVTVAEEWMARNGVEHALLATENKNDASKNLFTIKSNYVNLSSLVIFVQPISSLTKQISMDIKIDRVDIDLAISLYKRTMRTKDLYPLDKDVIPKEKLSLGTWVCYYKEEG
;
A
#
# COMPACT_ATOMS: atom_id res chain seq x y z
N MET A 1 3.84 24.05 26.96
CA MET A 1 2.69 23.15 26.68
C MET A 1 3.12 22.18 25.61
N GLY A 2 3.52 20.97 26.00
CA GLY A 2 3.93 19.93 25.04
C GLY A 2 2.68 19.38 24.35
N THR A 3 2.60 19.53 23.04
CA THR A 3 1.61 18.83 22.22
C THR A 3 1.90 17.34 22.33
N LEU A 4 0.99 16.60 22.99
CA LEU A 4 0.94 15.15 22.89
C LEU A 4 0.91 14.79 21.40
N SER A 5 2.01 14.23 20.90
CA SER A 5 2.06 13.60 19.58
C SER A 5 0.87 12.65 19.50
N ARG A 6 -0.09 12.93 18.61
CA ARG A 6 -1.17 11.99 18.36
C ARG A 6 -0.54 10.74 17.75
N PRO A 7 -0.62 9.56 18.38
CA PRO A 7 0.02 8.36 17.86
C PRO A 7 -0.64 7.82 16.59
N PHE A 8 -1.76 8.41 16.16
CA PHE A 8 -2.58 7.94 15.06
C PHE A 8 -2.94 9.09 14.14
N LEU A 9 -2.76 8.84 12.85
CA LEU A 9 -3.08 9.75 11.76
C LEU A 9 -4.25 9.18 10.96
N LYS A 10 -5.30 9.96 10.74
CA LYS A 10 -6.39 9.54 9.85
C LYS A 10 -6.03 9.91 8.41
N MET A 11 -5.85 8.91 7.56
CA MET A 11 -5.55 9.10 6.14
C MET A 11 -6.75 8.75 5.26
N GLY A 12 -6.95 9.50 4.18
CA GLY A 12 -7.92 9.21 3.13
C GLY A 12 -7.18 8.70 1.90
N CYS A 13 -7.71 7.69 1.22
CA CYS A 13 -7.06 7.08 0.07
C CYS A 13 -7.91 7.21 -1.18
N ILE A 14 -7.33 7.70 -2.27
CA ILE A 14 -7.93 7.66 -3.61
C ILE A 14 -7.46 6.36 -4.28
N LEU A 15 -8.33 5.35 -4.30
CA LEU A 15 -8.02 4.03 -4.85
C LEU A 15 -7.94 4.01 -6.39
N GLY A 16 -8.62 4.95 -7.05
CA GLY A 16 -8.62 5.07 -8.50
C GLY A 16 -9.33 6.34 -8.94
N LEU A 17 -8.78 6.97 -9.98
CA LEU A 17 -9.37 8.14 -10.61
C LEU A 17 -9.20 8.04 -12.12
N GLY A 18 -10.32 8.01 -12.84
CA GLY A 18 -10.35 7.93 -14.29
C GLY A 18 -11.19 9.04 -14.88
N VAL A 19 -10.74 9.61 -15.99
CA VAL A 19 -11.53 10.53 -16.82
C VAL A 19 -11.53 10.02 -18.25
N SER A 20 -12.73 9.89 -18.82
CA SER A 20 -12.94 9.51 -20.21
C SER A 20 -12.13 10.42 -21.15
N PRO A 21 -11.48 9.86 -22.20
CA PRO A 21 -10.67 10.63 -23.14
C PRO A 21 -11.34 11.91 -23.65
N THR A 22 -12.63 11.86 -23.98
CA THR A 22 -13.44 12.98 -24.50
C THR A 22 -13.57 14.17 -23.53
N TYR A 23 -13.31 13.93 -22.24
CA TYR A 23 -13.41 14.92 -21.16
C TYR A 23 -12.05 15.27 -20.54
N ARG A 24 -10.95 14.74 -21.08
CA ARG A 24 -9.60 15.10 -20.63
C ARG A 24 -9.30 16.55 -20.98
N ARG A 25 -8.41 17.16 -20.18
CA ARG A 25 -7.97 18.56 -20.34
C ARG A 25 -9.07 19.62 -20.20
N LYS A 26 -10.26 19.23 -19.72
CA LYS A 26 -11.38 20.14 -19.38
C LYS A 26 -11.51 20.42 -17.88
N GLY A 27 -10.47 20.13 -17.08
CA GLY A 27 -10.48 20.35 -15.63
C GLY A 27 -11.27 19.33 -14.80
N VAL A 28 -11.91 18.34 -15.43
CA VAL A 28 -12.76 17.34 -14.72
C VAL A 28 -12.01 16.59 -13.62
N ALA A 29 -10.81 16.07 -13.92
CA ALA A 29 -10.03 15.31 -12.93
C ALA A 29 -9.67 16.17 -11.72
N LEU A 30 -9.26 17.43 -11.95
CA LEU A 30 -8.94 18.37 -10.87
C LEU A 30 -10.16 18.63 -10.00
N ARG A 31 -11.34 18.85 -10.60
CA ARG A 31 -12.57 19.06 -9.84
C ARG A 31 -12.94 17.83 -9.00
N LEU A 32 -12.76 16.62 -9.53
CA LEU A 32 -13.01 15.38 -8.79
C LEU A 32 -12.07 15.25 -7.59
N VAL A 33 -10.78 15.55 -7.76
CA VAL A 33 -9.79 15.55 -6.67
C VAL A 33 -10.18 16.55 -5.59
N THR A 34 -10.50 17.79 -5.95
CA THR A 34 -10.92 18.82 -5.00
C THR A 34 -12.14 18.39 -4.18
N VAL A 35 -13.18 17.84 -4.83
CA VAL A 35 -14.38 17.39 -4.11
C VAL A 35 -14.08 16.21 -3.19
N ALA A 36 -13.19 15.30 -3.59
CA ALA A 36 -12.75 14.20 -2.74
C ALA A 36 -11.98 14.70 -1.51
N GLU A 37 -11.07 15.66 -1.69
CA GLU A 37 -10.29 16.28 -0.61
C GLU A 37 -11.18 17.04 0.37
N GLU A 38 -12.15 17.82 -0.14
CA GLU A 38 -13.15 18.49 0.70
C GLU A 38 -13.96 17.49 1.53
N TRP A 39 -14.35 16.36 0.93
CA TRP A 39 -15.02 15.29 1.66
C TRP A 39 -14.11 14.67 2.72
N MET A 40 -12.84 14.41 2.40
CA MET A 40 -11.85 13.90 3.35
C MET A 40 -11.68 14.86 4.54
N ALA A 41 -11.51 16.16 4.27
CA ALA A 41 -11.38 17.20 5.29
C ALA A 41 -12.61 17.26 6.22
N ARG A 42 -13.83 17.20 5.67
CA ARG A 42 -15.07 17.12 6.46
C ARG A 42 -15.14 15.87 7.33
N ASN A 43 -14.46 14.79 6.96
CA ASN A 43 -14.39 13.55 7.72
C ASN A 43 -13.19 13.49 8.69
N GLY A 44 -12.48 14.61 8.89
CA GLY A 44 -11.32 14.67 9.80
C GLY A 44 -10.12 13.87 9.32
N VAL A 45 -10.00 13.64 8.01
CA VAL A 45 -8.78 13.11 7.40
C VAL A 45 -7.72 14.21 7.40
N GLU A 46 -6.52 13.86 7.83
CA GLU A 46 -5.39 14.79 7.93
C GLU A 46 -4.54 14.77 6.65
N HIS A 47 -4.46 13.62 5.97
CA HIS A 47 -3.65 13.45 4.76
C HIS A 47 -4.39 12.63 3.71
N ALA A 48 -4.31 13.04 2.45
CA ALA A 48 -4.77 12.26 1.31
C ALA A 48 -3.60 11.46 0.70
N LEU A 49 -3.87 10.22 0.30
CA LEU A 49 -2.91 9.29 -0.28
C LEU A 49 -3.45 8.72 -1.60
N LEU A 50 -2.55 8.45 -2.54
CA LEU A 50 -2.85 7.69 -3.75
C LEU A 50 -1.60 6.98 -4.27
N ALA A 51 -1.82 6.01 -5.15
CA ALA A 51 -0.78 5.41 -5.96
C ALA A 51 -1.05 5.70 -7.45
N THR A 52 0.01 6.01 -8.20
CA THR A 52 -0.03 6.13 -9.66
C THR A 52 1.21 5.49 -10.26
N GLU A 53 1.08 4.98 -11.47
CA GLU A 53 2.22 4.45 -12.22
C GLU A 53 3.27 5.53 -12.49
N ASN A 54 4.55 5.14 -12.46
CA ASN A 54 5.68 6.05 -12.66
C ASN A 54 5.71 6.70 -14.06
N LYS A 55 5.19 5.99 -15.07
CA LYS A 55 5.09 6.43 -16.48
C LYS A 55 3.83 7.24 -16.77
N ASN A 56 2.91 7.40 -15.82
CA ASN A 56 1.69 8.18 -16.02
C ASN A 56 1.92 9.65 -15.67
N ASP A 57 2.56 10.38 -16.57
CA ASP A 57 2.90 11.79 -16.36
C ASP A 57 1.68 12.70 -16.20
N ALA A 58 0.55 12.34 -16.82
CA ALA A 58 -0.70 13.09 -16.68
C ALA A 58 -1.22 13.04 -15.23
N SER A 59 -1.29 11.84 -14.63
CA SER A 59 -1.67 11.68 -13.23
C SER A 59 -0.65 12.30 -12.29
N LYS A 60 0.66 12.12 -12.53
CA LYS A 60 1.72 12.74 -11.72
C LYS A 60 1.54 14.26 -11.68
N ASN A 61 1.42 14.92 -12.84
CA ASN A 61 1.26 16.37 -12.90
C ASN A 61 -0.04 16.85 -12.27
N LEU A 62 -1.13 16.09 -12.38
CA LEU A 62 -2.39 16.42 -11.69
C LEU A 62 -2.18 16.48 -10.17
N PHE A 63 -1.51 15.48 -9.59
CA PHE A 63 -1.37 15.41 -8.15
C PHE A 63 -0.23 16.29 -7.63
N THR A 64 0.95 16.28 -8.23
CA THR A 64 2.11 17.03 -7.72
C THR A 64 2.10 18.51 -8.05
N ILE A 65 1.68 18.88 -9.27
CA ILE A 65 1.72 20.28 -9.73
C ILE A 65 0.39 20.99 -9.47
N LYS A 66 -0.74 20.29 -9.63
CA LYS A 66 -2.07 20.91 -9.52
C LYS A 66 -2.75 20.72 -8.18
N SER A 67 -2.36 19.72 -7.39
CA SER A 67 -3.04 19.35 -6.14
C SER A 67 -2.08 19.23 -4.94
N ASN A 68 -0.84 19.71 -5.06
CA ASN A 68 0.16 19.80 -3.99
C ASN A 68 0.56 18.48 -3.29
N TYR A 69 0.40 17.33 -3.96
CA TYR A 69 0.86 16.05 -3.41
C TYR A 69 2.39 15.98 -3.48
N VAL A 70 2.97 15.39 -2.45
CA VAL A 70 4.41 15.07 -2.39
C VAL A 70 4.63 13.58 -2.60
N ASN A 71 5.78 13.22 -3.15
CA ASN A 71 6.14 11.81 -3.29
C ASN A 71 6.53 11.22 -1.93
N LEU A 72 5.83 10.16 -1.51
CA LEU A 72 6.10 9.48 -0.25
C LEU A 72 7.08 8.30 -0.43
N SER A 73 6.80 7.42 -1.38
CA SER A 73 7.62 6.23 -1.64
C SER A 73 7.33 5.64 -3.02
N SER A 74 8.29 4.87 -3.55
CA SER A 74 8.06 4.02 -4.73
C SER A 74 7.38 2.71 -4.33
N LEU A 75 6.42 2.25 -5.13
CA LEU A 75 5.77 0.94 -5.00
C LEU A 75 6.22 0.01 -6.12
N VAL A 76 6.46 -1.25 -5.78
CA VAL A 76 6.78 -2.31 -6.74
C VAL A 76 5.63 -3.31 -6.73
N ILE A 77 5.02 -3.52 -7.90
CA ILE A 77 3.98 -4.54 -8.11
C ILE A 77 4.60 -5.70 -8.88
N PHE A 78 4.61 -6.88 -8.28
CA PHE A 78 5.08 -8.10 -8.94
C PHE A 78 3.93 -8.74 -9.72
N VAL A 79 4.21 -9.13 -10.98
CA VAL A 79 3.25 -9.82 -11.86
C VAL A 79 3.87 -11.15 -12.30
N GLN A 80 3.17 -12.25 -12.05
CA GLN A 80 3.59 -13.58 -12.48
C GLN A 80 2.61 -14.11 -13.54
N PRO A 81 3.07 -14.42 -14.77
CA PRO A 81 2.26 -15.13 -15.74
C PRO A 81 1.92 -16.54 -15.23
N ILE A 82 0.64 -16.88 -15.14
CA ILE A 82 0.18 -18.19 -14.62
C ILE A 82 0.44 -19.30 -15.63
N SER A 83 0.64 -18.98 -16.92
CA SER A 83 0.94 -19.97 -17.97
C SER A 83 2.34 -20.58 -17.88
N SER A 84 3.24 -20.05 -17.05
CA SER A 84 4.62 -20.52 -16.88
C SER A 84 4.83 -21.30 -15.57
N LEU A 85 3.76 -21.91 -15.05
CA LEU A 85 3.71 -22.61 -13.76
C LEU A 85 4.44 -23.96 -13.77
N THR A 86 5.69 -24.01 -14.22
CA THR A 86 6.53 -25.20 -14.16
C THR A 86 7.97 -24.79 -13.85
N LYS A 87 8.21 -24.24 -12.65
CA LYS A 87 9.55 -24.24 -12.06
C LYS A 87 9.49 -25.14 -10.84
N GLN A 88 10.11 -26.32 -10.96
CA GLN A 88 10.29 -27.24 -9.86
C GLN A 88 11.16 -26.54 -8.80
N ILE A 89 10.65 -26.43 -7.59
CA ILE A 89 11.41 -25.92 -6.44
C ILE A 89 12.45 -26.98 -6.08
N SER A 90 13.68 -26.57 -5.75
CA SER A 90 14.73 -27.51 -5.32
C SER A 90 14.22 -28.38 -4.17
N MET A 91 14.55 -29.67 -4.20
CA MET A 91 14.20 -30.61 -3.13
C MET A 91 14.88 -30.26 -1.80
N ASP A 92 15.91 -29.42 -1.81
CA ASP A 92 16.67 -28.99 -0.63
C ASP A 92 16.02 -27.83 0.11
N ILE A 93 14.93 -27.26 -0.43
CA ILE A 93 14.21 -26.15 0.20
C ILE A 93 13.02 -26.69 0.99
N LYS A 94 12.93 -26.33 2.27
CA LYS A 94 11.75 -26.51 3.10
C LYS A 94 10.95 -25.21 3.15
N ILE A 95 9.62 -25.33 3.06
CA ILE A 95 8.68 -24.20 3.16
C ILE A 95 7.72 -24.52 4.29
N ASP A 96 7.74 -23.70 5.33
CA ASP A 96 6.85 -23.85 6.48
C ASP A 96 5.96 -22.63 6.63
N ARG A 97 4.70 -22.87 7.02
CA ARG A 97 3.79 -21.80 7.41
C ARG A 97 4.18 -21.30 8.80
N VAL A 98 4.31 -20.00 8.94
CA VAL A 98 4.59 -19.34 10.20
C VAL A 98 3.30 -19.25 11.01
N ASP A 99 3.40 -19.53 12.31
CA ASP A 99 2.33 -19.27 13.26
C ASP A 99 1.87 -17.80 13.18
N ILE A 100 0.57 -17.54 13.34
CA ILE A 100 -0.01 -16.21 13.13
C ILE A 100 0.54 -15.20 14.14
N ASP A 101 0.69 -15.59 15.42
CA ASP A 101 1.18 -14.68 16.44
C ASP A 101 2.68 -14.39 16.26
N LEU A 102 3.45 -15.39 15.82
CA LEU A 102 4.83 -15.19 15.41
C LEU A 102 4.95 -14.27 14.19
N ALA A 103 4.09 -14.44 13.18
CA ALA A 103 4.06 -13.57 12.01
C ALA A 103 3.75 -12.11 12.39
N ILE A 104 2.77 -11.89 13.27
CA ILE A 104 2.44 -10.55 13.81
C ILE A 104 3.66 -9.95 14.52
N SER A 105 4.36 -10.74 15.34
CA SER A 105 5.59 -10.28 16.02
C SER A 105 6.68 -9.88 15.02
N LEU A 106 6.88 -10.67 13.95
CA LEU A 106 7.82 -10.36 12.88
C LEU A 106 7.46 -9.06 12.14
N TYR A 107 6.18 -8.86 11.79
CA TYR A 107 5.72 -7.63 11.16
C TYR A 107 5.88 -6.42 12.08
N LYS A 108 5.53 -6.54 13.37
CA LYS A 108 5.74 -5.48 14.36
C LYS A 108 7.20 -5.07 14.46
N ARG A 109 8.12 -6.06 14.50
CA ARG A 109 9.56 -5.81 14.59
C ARG A 109 10.12 -5.14 13.33
N THR A 110 9.75 -5.65 12.16
CA THR A 110 10.30 -5.19 10.87
C THR A 110 9.70 -3.88 10.37
N MET A 111 8.43 -3.61 10.68
CA MET A 111 7.74 -2.40 10.22
C MET A 111 7.86 -1.21 11.19
N ARG A 112 8.46 -1.40 12.37
CA ARG A 112 8.69 -0.31 13.34
C ARG A 112 9.58 0.81 12.79
N THR A 113 10.35 0.51 11.75
CA THR A 113 11.31 1.44 11.12
C THR A 113 10.69 2.27 9.99
N LYS A 114 9.41 2.07 9.65
CA LYS A 114 8.72 2.85 8.60
C LYS A 114 8.00 4.06 9.20
N ASP A 115 8.00 5.17 8.47
CA ASP A 115 7.41 6.45 8.90
C ASP A 115 5.88 6.39 9.06
N LEU A 116 5.22 5.48 8.34
CA LEU A 116 3.77 5.26 8.41
C LEU A 116 3.48 3.76 8.46
N TYR A 117 2.64 3.35 9.41
CA TYR A 117 2.26 1.96 9.60
C TYR A 117 0.75 1.82 9.91
N PRO A 118 0.05 0.84 9.29
CA PRO A 118 -1.36 0.61 9.56
C PRO A 118 -1.61 0.17 11.02
N LEU A 119 -2.72 0.64 11.58
CA LEU A 119 -3.20 0.28 12.91
C LEU A 119 -3.67 -1.19 13.00
N ASP A 120 -4.16 -1.72 11.89
CA ASP A 120 -4.79 -3.03 11.74
C ASP A 120 -3.79 -4.14 11.36
N LYS A 121 -2.49 -3.91 11.52
CA LYS A 121 -1.42 -4.88 11.18
C LYS A 121 -1.52 -6.22 11.92
N ASP A 122 -2.18 -6.25 13.07
CA ASP A 122 -2.41 -7.46 13.87
C ASP A 122 -3.68 -8.21 13.42
N VAL A 123 -4.53 -7.52 12.67
CA VAL A 123 -5.80 -8.00 12.14
C VAL A 123 -5.59 -8.62 10.77
N ILE A 124 -4.78 -7.98 9.91
CA ILE A 124 -4.51 -8.44 8.53
C ILE A 124 -4.09 -9.92 8.47
N PRO A 125 -3.16 -10.44 9.30
CA PRO A 125 -2.77 -11.85 9.26
C PRO A 125 -3.88 -12.81 9.68
N LYS A 126 -4.87 -12.33 10.46
CA LYS A 126 -6.01 -13.08 10.97
C LYS A 126 -7.21 -13.05 10.02
N GLU A 127 -7.18 -12.20 9.00
CA GLU A 127 -8.28 -12.07 8.04
C GLU A 127 -8.49 -13.35 7.24
N LYS A 128 -9.74 -13.66 6.93
CA LYS A 128 -10.11 -14.88 6.17
C LYS A 128 -9.49 -14.91 4.77
N LEU A 129 -9.20 -13.73 4.20
CA LEU A 129 -8.58 -13.57 2.89
C LEU A 129 -7.04 -13.63 2.94
N SER A 130 -6.45 -13.62 4.14
CA SER A 130 -5.02 -13.84 4.31
C SER A 130 -4.72 -15.31 4.09
N LEU A 131 -3.89 -15.60 3.08
CA LEU A 131 -3.41 -16.97 2.87
C LEU A 131 -2.43 -17.40 3.98
N GLY A 132 -1.78 -16.43 4.64
CA GLY A 132 -0.82 -16.64 5.74
C GLY A 132 0.56 -16.05 5.46
N THR A 133 1.51 -16.38 6.33
CA THR A 133 2.93 -16.04 6.20
C THR A 133 3.72 -17.33 6.12
N TRP A 134 4.71 -17.40 5.23
CA TRP A 134 5.58 -18.56 5.07
C TRP A 134 7.04 -18.14 5.14
N VAL A 135 7.88 -19.08 5.55
CA VAL A 135 9.34 -18.97 5.46
C VAL A 135 9.85 -20.12 4.61
N CYS A 136 10.90 -19.85 3.84
CA CYS A 136 11.66 -20.88 3.16
C CYS A 136 13.10 -20.89 3.68
N TYR A 137 13.67 -22.08 3.78
CA TYR A 137 15.05 -22.28 4.24
C TYR A 137 15.59 -23.58 3.66
N TYR A 138 16.92 -23.67 3.56
CA TYR A 138 17.56 -24.92 3.17
C TYR A 138 17.37 -25.96 4.27
N LYS A 139 17.08 -27.21 3.89
CA LYS A 139 17.14 -28.34 4.81
C LYS A 139 18.55 -28.37 5.39
N GLU A 140 18.68 -28.43 6.71
CA GLU A 140 19.98 -28.65 7.33
C GLU A 140 20.52 -29.99 6.79
N GLU A 141 21.74 -29.98 6.24
CA GLU A 141 22.48 -31.22 6.02
C GLU A 141 22.71 -31.83 7.40
N GLY A 142 22.26 -33.07 7.59
CA GLY A 142 22.38 -33.79 8.86
C GLY A 142 23.83 -34.01 9.29
#